data_AF-A0A6V8DY73-F1
#
_entry.id   AF-A0A6V8DY73-F1
#
_cell.length_a   1.000
_cell.length_b   1.000
_cell.length_c   1.000
_cell.angle_alpha   90.00
_cell.angle_beta   90.00
_cell.angle_gamma   90.00
#
_symmetry.space_group_name_H-M   'P 1'
#
loop_
_entity.id
_entity.type
_entity.pdbx_description
1 polymer ?
#
loop_
_entity_poly.entity_id
_entity_poly.type
_entity_poly.pdbx_seq_one_letter_code
_entity_poly.pdbx_strand_id
1 'polypeptide(L)'
;MDSFIVGELQVMSQLRSSINIHRENNLIQTFNLAFFEHVISATRIIRKELGYTSSTESMLNLATASLEAILSEKGDVSSVVLGFGEMGVKAVETLQDLGQTNIVVVSRNPKESANRNQGLAERCKMISYSDFSAKIEADIVISTMRCSSPEYTETNPLPIIGETTILDFSWPPSIEQNGISKEQTLLGMEHWIQVARNIDSTEYKILMGKGDELIENIQNRYMEALTNKNEGRFRAFIYGQMEELSASWETSSSTLEREIPQLGAFAREIATWICQQNSSFYLSELMDYVNSTSRSLNSNLLAEVSQDVETSIRALTAVG
;
A
#
# COMPACT_ATOMS: atom_id res chain seq x y z
N MET A 1 4.11 1.05 -6.90
CA MET A 1 3.10 0.76 -7.93
C MET A 1 3.26 -0.58 -8.60
N ASP A 2 4.47 -1.07 -8.78
CA ASP A 2 4.72 -2.12 -9.76
C ASP A 2 4.04 -3.47 -9.42
N SER A 3 3.82 -3.80 -8.15
CA SER A 3 2.92 -4.89 -7.71
C SER A 3 1.44 -4.69 -8.13
N PHE A 4 0.96 -3.44 -8.15
CA PHE A 4 -0.41 -3.10 -8.56
C PHE A 4 -0.62 -3.26 -10.06
N ILE A 5 0.45 -3.01 -10.81
CA ILE A 5 0.49 -3.06 -12.27
C ILE A 5 0.43 -4.51 -12.75
N VAL A 6 1.05 -5.41 -11.99
CA VAL A 6 1.03 -6.86 -12.16
C VAL A 6 -0.28 -7.50 -11.65
N GLY A 7 -1.33 -6.70 -11.42
CA GLY A 7 -2.69 -7.20 -11.22
C GLY A 7 -2.80 -8.29 -10.14
N GLU A 8 -2.13 -8.10 -9.00
CA GLU A 8 -2.21 -9.06 -7.89
C GLU A 8 -3.56 -8.89 -7.14
N LEU A 9 -4.64 -9.25 -7.83
CA LEU A 9 -5.99 -9.45 -7.27
C LEU A 9 -5.93 -10.36 -6.04
N GLN A 10 -4.95 -11.26 -5.97
CA GLN A 10 -4.75 -12.19 -4.87
C GLN A 10 -4.38 -11.47 -3.56
N VAL A 11 -3.44 -10.52 -3.57
CA VAL A 11 -3.08 -9.73 -2.37
C VAL A 11 -4.28 -8.93 -1.89
N MET A 12 -5.05 -8.35 -2.80
CA MET A 12 -6.23 -7.57 -2.43
C MET A 12 -7.38 -8.43 -1.90
N SER A 13 -7.58 -9.61 -2.49
CA SER A 13 -8.55 -10.60 -2.01
C SER A 13 -8.16 -11.10 -0.62
N GLN A 14 -6.87 -11.37 -0.39
CA GLN A 14 -6.34 -11.76 0.92
C GLN A 14 -6.48 -10.65 1.95
N LEU A 15 -6.19 -9.39 1.59
CA LEU A 15 -6.36 -8.25 2.50
C LEU A 15 -7.84 -8.10 2.89
N ARG A 16 -8.77 -8.16 1.92
CA ARG A 16 -10.21 -8.11 2.19
C ARG A 16 -10.66 -9.27 3.09
N SER A 17 -10.19 -10.48 2.81
CA SER A 17 -10.51 -11.65 3.61
C SER A 17 -10.00 -11.49 5.05
N SER A 18 -8.78 -10.99 5.23
CA SER A 18 -8.21 -10.69 6.54
C SER A 18 -9.02 -9.63 7.29
N ILE A 19 -9.39 -8.53 6.64
CA ILE A 19 -10.22 -7.47 7.25
C ILE A 19 -11.58 -8.03 7.67
N ASN A 20 -12.21 -8.87 6.85
CA ASN A 20 -13.49 -9.50 7.18
C ASN A 20 -13.37 -10.41 8.40
N ILE A 21 -12.34 -11.26 8.47
CA ILE A 21 -12.08 -12.13 9.62
C ILE A 21 -11.92 -11.29 10.90
N HIS A 22 -11.13 -10.21 10.86
CA HIS A 22 -10.94 -9.35 12.03
C HIS A 22 -12.22 -8.61 12.42
N ARG A 23 -13.03 -8.19 11.43
CA ARG A 23 -14.32 -7.53 11.65
C ARG A 23 -15.31 -8.48 12.33
N GLU A 24 -15.45 -9.70 11.83
CA GLU A 24 -16.36 -10.72 12.37
C GLU A 24 -16.01 -11.14 13.80
N ASN A 25 -14.72 -11.09 14.16
CA ASN A 25 -14.22 -11.44 15.49
C ASN A 25 -14.05 -10.23 16.42
N ASN A 26 -14.48 -9.02 16.03
CA ASN A 26 -14.29 -7.77 16.79
C ASN A 26 -12.82 -7.49 17.16
N LEU A 27 -11.87 -7.91 16.33
CA LEU A 27 -10.42 -7.74 16.53
C LEU A 27 -9.86 -6.47 15.88
N ILE A 28 -10.70 -5.67 15.23
CA ILE A 28 -10.30 -4.44 14.55
C ILE A 28 -11.10 -3.23 15.04
N GLN A 29 -10.38 -2.18 15.45
CA GLN A 29 -10.98 -0.93 15.86
C GLN A 29 -11.43 -0.08 14.66
N THR A 30 -12.41 0.80 14.87
CA THR A 30 -13.01 1.66 13.83
C THR A 30 -11.98 2.47 13.05
N PHE A 31 -10.90 2.94 13.70
CA PHE A 31 -9.84 3.71 13.05
C PHE A 31 -9.07 2.87 12.02
N ASN A 32 -8.59 1.70 12.44
CA ASN A 32 -7.86 0.78 11.58
C ASN A 32 -8.75 0.27 10.44
N LEU A 33 -10.03 0.04 10.71
CA LEU A 33 -11.01 -0.35 9.69
C LEU A 33 -11.15 0.74 8.61
N ALA A 34 -11.30 2.00 9.02
CA ALA A 34 -11.40 3.12 8.09
C ALA A 34 -10.13 3.30 7.25
N PHE A 35 -8.96 3.09 7.84
CA PHE A 35 -7.68 3.11 7.12
C PHE A 35 -7.63 2.02 6.04
N PHE A 36 -7.92 0.77 6.39
CA PHE A 36 -7.85 -0.33 5.41
C PHE A 36 -8.91 -0.21 4.31
N GLU A 37 -10.12 0.26 4.62
CA GLU A 37 -11.13 0.56 3.60
C GLU A 37 -10.67 1.68 2.67
N HIS A 38 -9.96 2.69 3.19
CA HIS A 38 -9.33 3.72 2.37
C HIS A 38 -8.28 3.11 1.44
N VAL A 39 -7.41 2.21 1.93
CA VAL A 39 -6.40 1.50 1.11
C VAL A 39 -7.06 0.68 -0.01
N ILE A 40 -8.16 -0.02 0.28
CA ILE A 40 -8.92 -0.77 -0.74
C ILE A 40 -9.51 0.17 -1.79
N SER A 41 -10.08 1.29 -1.37
CA SER A 41 -10.65 2.29 -2.27
C SER A 41 -9.59 2.95 -3.15
N ALA A 42 -8.46 3.36 -2.55
CA ALA A 42 -7.29 3.90 -3.22
C ALA A 42 -6.80 2.95 -4.31
N THR A 43 -6.70 1.65 -3.99
CA THR A 43 -6.30 0.61 -4.93
C THR A 43 -7.23 0.54 -6.13
N ARG A 44 -8.54 0.60 -5.89
CA ARG A 44 -9.52 0.60 -6.98
C ARG A 44 -9.41 1.84 -7.86
N ILE A 45 -9.18 3.02 -7.27
CA ILE A 45 -8.99 4.27 -8.02
C ILE A 45 -7.73 4.17 -8.88
N ILE A 46 -6.60 3.79 -8.31
CA ILE A 46 -5.33 3.62 -9.03
C ILE A 46 -5.49 2.68 -10.21
N ARG A 47 -6.12 1.53 -10.00
CA ARG A 47 -6.38 0.56 -11.09
C ARG A 47 -7.26 1.13 -12.19
N LYS A 48 -8.32 1.86 -11.82
CA LYS A 48 -9.23 2.47 -12.79
C LYS A 48 -8.52 3.54 -13.62
N GLU A 49 -7.84 4.48 -12.95
CA GLU A 49 -7.17 5.62 -13.60
C GLU A 49 -5.99 5.17 -14.47
N LEU A 50 -5.23 4.18 -14.01
CA LEU A 50 -4.14 3.64 -14.79
C LEU A 50 -4.61 2.62 -15.83
N GLY A 51 -5.87 2.18 -15.84
CA GLY A 51 -6.40 1.21 -16.80
C GLY A 51 -6.03 -0.26 -16.52
N TYR A 52 -5.64 -0.60 -15.30
CA TYR A 52 -5.37 -1.98 -14.85
C TYR A 52 -6.67 -2.73 -14.50
N THR A 53 -7.49 -2.97 -15.53
CA THR A 53 -8.74 -3.73 -15.42
C THR A 53 -8.56 -5.21 -15.74
N SER A 54 -7.46 -5.58 -16.41
CA SER A 54 -7.09 -6.96 -16.71
C SER A 54 -6.81 -7.76 -15.44
N SER A 55 -7.35 -8.98 -15.36
CA SER A 55 -7.14 -9.93 -14.27
C SER A 55 -5.76 -10.61 -14.37
N THR A 56 -5.34 -11.30 -13.32
CA THR A 56 -4.14 -12.17 -13.32
C THR A 56 -4.18 -13.20 -14.46
N GLU A 57 -5.38 -13.66 -14.82
CA GLU A 57 -5.67 -14.51 -15.99
C GLU A 57 -5.30 -13.85 -17.33
N SER A 58 -5.43 -12.52 -17.44
CA SER A 58 -5.02 -11.78 -18.63
C SER A 58 -3.50 -11.73 -18.80
N MET A 59 -2.72 -11.66 -17.71
CA MET A 59 -1.25 -11.72 -17.79
C MET A 59 -0.77 -13.12 -18.11
N LEU A 60 -1.44 -14.15 -17.58
CA LEU A 60 -1.19 -15.55 -17.92
C LEU A 60 -1.46 -15.83 -19.41
N ASN A 61 -2.54 -15.26 -19.95
CA ASN A 61 -2.86 -15.36 -21.38
C ASN A 61 -1.86 -14.59 -22.26
N LEU A 62 -1.43 -13.40 -21.83
CA LEU A 62 -0.37 -12.65 -22.52
C LEU A 62 0.97 -13.38 -22.50
N ALA A 63 1.32 -13.99 -21.36
CA ALA A 63 2.50 -14.83 -21.22
C ALA A 63 2.44 -16.04 -22.15
N THR A 64 1.26 -16.67 -22.27
CA THR A 64 1.02 -17.81 -23.16
C THR A 64 1.15 -17.40 -24.63
N ALA A 65 0.50 -16.32 -25.06
CA ALA A 65 0.60 -15.82 -26.43
C ALA A 65 2.03 -15.39 -26.82
N SER A 66 2.77 -14.83 -25.88
CA SER A 66 4.17 -14.45 -26.10
C SER A 66 5.09 -15.67 -26.16
N LEU A 67 4.83 -16.67 -25.32
CA LEU A 67 5.53 -17.96 -25.37
C LEU A 67 5.24 -18.67 -26.70
N GLU A 68 4.00 -18.67 -27.18
CA GLU A 68 3.61 -19.18 -28.51
C GLU A 68 4.38 -18.48 -29.63
N ALA A 69 4.48 -17.15 -29.59
CA ALA A 69 5.22 -16.38 -30.59
C ALA A 69 6.72 -16.76 -30.59
N ILE A 70 7.36 -16.81 -29.43
CA ILE A 70 8.78 -17.21 -29.30
C ILE A 70 9.00 -18.64 -29.81
N LEU A 71 8.12 -19.57 -29.46
CA LEU A 71 8.22 -20.97 -29.87
C LEU A 71 7.97 -21.15 -31.37
N SER A 72 7.07 -20.35 -31.96
CA SER A 72 6.82 -20.39 -33.41
C SER A 72 8.04 -20.02 -34.26
N GLU A 73 8.93 -19.20 -33.70
CA GLU A 73 10.19 -18.78 -34.35
C GLU A 73 11.32 -19.79 -34.12
N LYS A 74 11.42 -20.33 -32.90
CA LYS A 74 12.54 -21.19 -32.48
C LYS A 74 12.34 -22.70 -32.75
N GLY A 75 11.11 -23.18 -32.88
CA GLY A 75 10.81 -24.62 -33.05
C GLY A 75 10.92 -25.41 -31.74
N ASP A 76 11.56 -26.59 -31.79
CA ASP A 76 11.81 -27.40 -30.59
C ASP A 76 12.91 -26.77 -29.74
N VAL A 77 12.58 -26.43 -28.49
CA VAL A 77 13.47 -25.72 -27.57
C VAL A 77 13.65 -26.45 -26.25
N SER A 78 14.82 -26.24 -25.64
CA SER A 78 15.11 -26.59 -24.26
C SER A 78 14.58 -25.51 -23.31
N SER A 79 13.67 -25.90 -22.41
CA SER A 79 12.99 -24.97 -21.50
C SER A 79 13.29 -25.28 -20.04
N VAL A 80 13.60 -24.24 -19.27
CA VAL A 80 13.74 -24.31 -17.81
C VAL A 80 12.63 -23.49 -17.16
N VAL A 81 11.86 -24.08 -16.25
CA VAL A 81 10.82 -23.38 -15.47
C VAL A 81 11.24 -23.30 -14.01
N LEU A 82 11.41 -22.07 -13.49
CA LEU A 82 11.75 -21.81 -12.08
C LEU A 82 10.47 -21.62 -11.28
N GLY A 83 10.15 -22.59 -10.43
CA GLY A 83 8.92 -22.66 -9.66
C GLY A 83 7.84 -23.52 -10.34
N PHE A 84 7.03 -24.16 -9.51
CA PHE A 84 5.92 -25.01 -9.95
C PHE A 84 4.68 -24.74 -9.09
N GLY A 85 4.41 -23.44 -8.87
CA GLY A 85 3.14 -22.96 -8.31
C GLY A 85 2.04 -22.91 -9.38
N GLU A 86 0.95 -22.20 -9.14
CA GLU A 86 -0.15 -22.07 -10.11
C GLU A 86 0.34 -21.57 -11.49
N MET A 87 1.16 -20.52 -11.51
CA MET A 87 1.73 -19.98 -12.76
C MET A 87 2.75 -20.93 -13.40
N GLY A 88 3.63 -21.56 -12.61
CA GLY A 88 4.59 -22.53 -13.14
C GLY A 88 3.92 -23.77 -13.73
N VAL A 89 2.84 -24.24 -13.12
CA VAL A 89 1.99 -25.32 -13.65
C VAL A 89 1.41 -24.93 -15.00
N LYS A 90 0.86 -23.72 -15.13
CA LYS A 90 0.34 -23.25 -16.43
C LYS A 90 1.45 -23.12 -17.48
N ALA A 91 2.60 -22.56 -17.12
CA ALA A 91 3.72 -22.42 -18.04
C ALA A 91 4.15 -23.78 -18.61
N VAL A 92 4.24 -24.80 -17.75
CA VAL A 92 4.54 -26.18 -18.17
C VAL A 92 3.43 -26.78 -19.02
N GLU A 93 2.16 -26.57 -18.66
CA GLU A 93 1.01 -27.00 -19.47
C GLU A 93 1.09 -26.40 -20.87
N THR A 94 1.28 -25.09 -20.99
CA THR A 94 1.42 -24.39 -22.28
C THR A 94 2.58 -24.92 -23.11
N LEU A 95 3.76 -25.13 -22.50
CA LEU A 95 4.92 -25.71 -23.21
C LEU A 95 4.57 -27.09 -23.80
N GLN A 96 3.89 -27.94 -23.03
CA GLN A 96 3.52 -29.29 -23.48
C GLN A 96 2.40 -29.26 -24.52
N ASP A 97 1.42 -28.37 -24.40
CA ASP A 97 0.35 -28.19 -25.39
C ASP A 97 0.92 -27.71 -26.74
N LEU A 98 2.04 -26.99 -26.71
CA LEU A 98 2.82 -26.57 -27.88
C LEU A 98 3.84 -27.63 -28.36
N GLY A 99 3.73 -28.85 -27.84
CA GLY A 99 4.52 -30.00 -28.29
C GLY A 99 5.94 -30.08 -27.72
N GLN A 100 6.33 -29.20 -26.79
CA GLN A 100 7.68 -29.19 -26.23
C GLN A 100 7.86 -30.35 -25.25
N THR A 101 8.94 -31.13 -25.44
CA THR A 101 9.25 -32.29 -24.59
C THR A 101 10.46 -32.08 -23.69
N ASN A 102 11.34 -31.13 -24.01
CA ASN A 102 12.56 -30.88 -23.25
C ASN A 102 12.35 -29.80 -22.18
N ILE A 103 11.63 -30.17 -21.12
CA ILE A 103 11.25 -29.26 -20.03
C ILE A 103 11.89 -29.70 -18.72
N VAL A 104 12.67 -28.80 -18.12
CA VAL A 104 13.24 -28.95 -16.77
C VAL A 104 12.52 -28.00 -15.83
N VAL A 105 11.98 -28.53 -14.74
CA VAL A 105 11.30 -27.73 -13.71
C VAL A 105 12.16 -27.72 -12.45
N VAL A 106 12.51 -26.52 -11.99
CA VAL A 106 13.31 -26.28 -10.80
C VAL A 106 12.38 -25.85 -9.66
N SER A 107 12.46 -26.51 -8.51
CA SER A 107 11.65 -26.15 -7.35
C SER A 107 12.35 -26.41 -6.03
N ARG A 108 11.87 -25.76 -4.95
CA ARG A 108 12.43 -25.94 -3.60
C ARG A 108 12.26 -27.38 -3.11
N ASN A 109 11.13 -28.00 -3.41
CA ASN A 109 10.84 -29.39 -3.08
C ASN A 109 10.21 -30.06 -4.32
N PRO A 110 11.02 -30.75 -5.16
CA PRO A 110 10.54 -31.35 -6.40
C PRO A 110 9.44 -32.40 -6.20
N LYS A 111 9.54 -33.19 -5.12
CA LYS A 111 8.56 -34.23 -4.80
C LYS A 111 7.21 -33.64 -4.42
N GLU A 112 7.20 -32.65 -3.52
CA GLU A 112 5.96 -31.95 -3.15
C GLU A 112 5.37 -31.16 -4.31
N SER A 113 6.23 -30.55 -5.13
CA SER A 113 5.80 -29.79 -6.29
C SER A 113 5.12 -30.69 -7.34
N ALA A 114 5.69 -31.86 -7.63
CA ALA A 114 5.10 -32.83 -8.56
C ALA A 114 3.69 -33.28 -8.15
N ASN A 115 3.40 -33.35 -6.84
CA ASN A 115 2.05 -33.71 -6.35
C ASN A 115 0.97 -32.68 -6.71
N ARG A 116 1.34 -31.44 -7.08
CA ARG A 116 0.37 -30.41 -7.49
C ARG A 116 -0.28 -30.77 -8.83
N ASN A 117 0.47 -31.41 -9.73
CA ASN A 117 -0.04 -31.90 -11.01
C ASN A 117 0.87 -33.03 -11.53
N GLN A 118 0.53 -34.26 -11.16
CA GLN A 118 1.35 -35.45 -11.48
C GLN A 118 1.46 -35.70 -12.99
N GLY A 119 0.36 -35.51 -13.73
CA GLY A 119 0.35 -35.76 -15.18
C GLY A 119 1.26 -34.84 -15.97
N LEU A 120 1.41 -33.58 -15.55
CA LEU A 120 2.40 -32.66 -16.14
C LEU A 120 3.82 -33.00 -15.68
N ALA A 121 4.01 -33.29 -14.39
CA ALA A 121 5.32 -33.55 -13.80
C ALA A 121 6.00 -34.81 -14.35
N GLU A 122 5.23 -35.85 -14.69
CA GLU A 122 5.74 -37.09 -15.31
C GLU A 122 6.36 -36.84 -16.70
N ARG A 123 5.95 -35.77 -17.38
CA ARG A 123 6.46 -35.38 -18.71
C ARG A 123 7.56 -34.32 -18.65
N CYS A 124 8.09 -34.04 -17.45
CA CYS A 124 9.16 -33.07 -17.23
C CYS A 124 10.25 -33.64 -16.33
N LYS A 125 11.45 -33.04 -16.42
CA LYS A 125 12.53 -33.33 -15.47
C LYS A 125 12.40 -32.40 -14.26
N MET A 126 11.95 -32.94 -13.13
CA MET A 126 11.84 -32.19 -11.87
C MET A 126 13.18 -32.22 -11.11
N ILE A 127 13.78 -31.06 -10.83
CA ILE A 127 15.05 -30.93 -10.09
C ILE A 127 14.97 -29.89 -8.98
N SER A 128 15.89 -29.98 -8.01
CA SER A 128 16.02 -29.01 -6.92
C SER A 128 16.90 -27.83 -7.32
N TYR A 129 16.82 -26.71 -6.59
CA TYR A 129 17.73 -25.57 -6.81
C TYR A 129 19.21 -25.93 -6.56
N SER A 130 19.50 -26.89 -5.67
CA SER A 130 20.87 -27.38 -5.49
C SER A 130 21.39 -28.20 -6.67
N ASP A 131 20.49 -28.86 -7.42
CA ASP A 131 20.86 -29.58 -8.65
C ASP A 131 20.95 -28.62 -9.86
N PHE A 132 20.22 -27.51 -9.79
CA PHE A 132 20.20 -26.45 -10.81
C PHE A 132 21.48 -25.60 -10.82
N SER A 133 22.38 -25.72 -9.83
CA SER A 133 23.65 -25.01 -9.82
C SER A 133 24.66 -25.51 -10.86
N ALA A 134 24.40 -26.67 -11.49
CA ALA A 134 25.14 -27.10 -12.67
C ALA A 134 24.70 -26.25 -13.87
N LYS A 135 25.65 -25.63 -14.57
CA LYS A 135 25.35 -24.77 -15.72
C LYS A 135 24.57 -25.54 -16.79
N ILE A 136 23.30 -25.22 -16.98
CA ILE A 136 22.38 -25.89 -17.93
C ILE A 136 22.28 -25.05 -19.20
N GLU A 137 22.24 -25.70 -20.36
CA GLU A 137 21.86 -25.05 -21.61
C GLU A 137 20.34 -25.00 -21.72
N ALA A 138 19.81 -23.81 -21.98
CA ALA A 138 18.38 -23.58 -22.16
C ALA A 138 18.15 -22.46 -23.17
N ASP A 139 17.22 -22.64 -24.10
CA ASP A 139 16.81 -21.60 -25.05
C ASP A 139 15.80 -20.63 -24.41
N ILE A 140 15.01 -21.15 -23.47
CA ILE A 140 13.99 -20.40 -22.74
C ILE A 140 14.08 -20.69 -21.24
N VAL A 141 14.05 -19.65 -20.43
CA VAL A 141 13.86 -19.74 -18.97
C VAL A 141 12.57 -19.03 -18.60
N ILE A 142 11.69 -19.67 -17.86
CA ILE A 142 10.45 -19.09 -17.35
C ILE A 142 10.54 -19.03 -15.84
N SER A 143 10.68 -17.84 -15.27
CA SER A 143 10.68 -17.66 -13.81
C SER A 143 9.29 -17.29 -13.30
N THR A 144 8.81 -18.08 -12.34
CA THR A 144 7.54 -17.86 -11.61
C THR A 144 7.78 -17.91 -10.10
N MET A 145 8.99 -17.52 -9.69
CA MET A 145 9.44 -17.61 -8.31
C MET A 145 8.66 -16.65 -7.43
N ARG A 146 8.40 -17.08 -6.19
CA ARG A 146 7.98 -16.17 -5.12
C ARG A 146 9.20 -15.88 -4.26
N CYS A 147 9.80 -14.71 -4.47
CA CYS A 147 10.98 -14.26 -3.77
C CYS A 147 10.75 -12.86 -3.18
N SER A 148 11.33 -12.59 -2.01
CA SER A 148 11.27 -11.26 -1.38
C SER A 148 12.31 -10.29 -1.95
N SER A 149 13.35 -10.83 -2.58
CA SER A 149 14.45 -10.15 -3.23
C SER A 149 14.90 -10.98 -4.44
N PRO A 150 15.56 -10.37 -5.43
CA PRO A 150 16.10 -11.12 -6.56
C PRO A 150 17.02 -12.25 -6.09
N GLU A 151 16.78 -13.45 -6.60
CA GLU A 151 17.62 -14.63 -6.33
C GLU A 151 18.88 -14.57 -7.18
N TYR A 152 18.74 -14.14 -8.43
CA TYR A 152 19.83 -14.10 -9.39
C TYR A 152 20.31 -12.67 -9.61
N THR A 153 21.56 -12.43 -9.22
CA THR A 153 22.23 -11.12 -9.20
C THR A 153 23.67 -11.27 -9.66
N GLU A 154 24.44 -10.18 -9.69
CA GLU A 154 25.87 -10.23 -10.01
C GLU A 154 26.66 -11.23 -9.15
N THR A 155 26.30 -11.38 -7.86
CA THR A 155 26.99 -12.30 -6.94
C THR A 155 26.50 -13.75 -7.02
N ASN A 156 25.33 -13.96 -7.60
CA ASN A 156 24.71 -15.27 -7.82
C ASN A 156 24.06 -15.31 -9.22
N PRO A 157 24.86 -15.39 -10.30
CA PRO A 157 24.32 -15.30 -11.65
C PRO A 157 23.43 -16.49 -11.98
N LEU A 158 22.45 -16.29 -12.86
CA LEU A 158 21.58 -17.35 -13.34
C LEU A 158 22.43 -18.48 -13.97
N PRO A 159 22.34 -19.74 -13.50
CA PRO A 159 23.23 -20.82 -13.92
C PRO A 159 22.83 -21.42 -15.27
N ILE A 160 22.65 -20.56 -16.28
CA ILE A 160 22.31 -20.92 -17.66
C ILE A 160 23.44 -20.49 -18.59
N ILE A 161 23.77 -21.33 -19.57
CA ILE A 161 24.74 -21.02 -20.62
C ILE A 161 24.03 -20.89 -21.98
N GLY A 162 24.58 -20.03 -22.83
CA GLY A 162 24.17 -19.91 -24.22
C GLY A 162 23.18 -18.77 -24.44
N GLU A 163 22.65 -18.73 -25.66
CA GLU A 163 21.65 -17.74 -26.07
C GLU A 163 20.28 -18.12 -25.49
N THR A 164 19.82 -17.34 -24.51
CA THR A 164 18.60 -17.67 -23.75
C THR A 164 17.66 -16.48 -23.71
N THR A 165 16.37 -16.73 -23.94
CA THR A 165 15.30 -15.78 -23.65
C THR A 165 14.71 -16.09 -22.28
N ILE A 166 14.80 -15.15 -21.35
CA ILE A 166 14.34 -15.28 -19.96
C ILE A 166 13.03 -14.52 -19.81
N LEU A 167 11.96 -15.22 -19.44
CA LEU A 167 10.64 -14.69 -19.15
C LEU A 167 10.47 -14.63 -17.62
N ASP A 168 10.71 -13.48 -17.00
CA ASP A 168 10.53 -13.34 -15.55
C ASP A 168 9.14 -12.78 -15.23
N PHE A 169 8.27 -13.65 -14.71
CA PHE A 169 6.94 -13.34 -14.23
C PHE A 169 6.87 -13.17 -12.71
N SER A 170 8.01 -13.14 -12.04
CA SER A 170 8.10 -13.00 -10.58
C SER A 170 7.87 -11.55 -10.17
N TRP A 171 7.16 -11.37 -9.05
CA TRP A 171 7.04 -10.07 -8.41
C TRP A 171 7.28 -10.17 -6.90
N PRO A 172 8.22 -9.40 -6.32
CA PRO A 172 9.30 -8.64 -6.98
C PRO A 172 10.12 -9.48 -7.99
N PRO A 173 10.85 -8.85 -8.94
CA PRO A 173 11.66 -9.57 -9.92
C PRO A 173 12.60 -10.58 -9.26
N SER A 174 12.72 -11.76 -9.85
CA SER A 174 13.58 -12.83 -9.35
C SER A 174 15.00 -12.75 -9.91
N ILE A 175 15.17 -12.05 -11.04
CA ILE A 175 16.42 -11.94 -11.78
C ILE A 175 16.73 -10.46 -12.02
N GLU A 176 17.91 -10.01 -11.62
CA GLU A 176 18.43 -8.68 -11.98
C GLU A 176 19.16 -8.72 -13.32
N GLN A 177 19.20 -7.57 -14.01
CA GLN A 177 19.91 -7.41 -15.29
C GLN A 177 21.43 -7.68 -15.17
N ASN A 178 22.02 -7.47 -13.98
CA ASN A 178 23.42 -7.78 -13.70
C ASN A 178 23.66 -9.28 -13.38
N GLY A 179 22.59 -10.06 -13.18
CA GLY A 179 22.61 -11.49 -12.89
C GLY A 179 22.54 -12.38 -14.13
N ILE A 180 22.50 -11.78 -15.32
CA ILE A 180 22.45 -12.49 -16.61
C ILE A 180 23.69 -12.18 -17.46
N SER A 181 24.01 -13.05 -18.40
CA SER A 181 25.11 -12.86 -19.36
C SER A 181 24.69 -11.96 -20.54
N LYS A 182 25.65 -11.54 -21.37
CA LYS A 182 25.38 -10.75 -22.59
C LYS A 182 24.64 -11.52 -23.69
N GLU A 183 24.66 -12.85 -23.62
CA GLU A 183 23.98 -13.75 -24.56
C GLU A 183 22.51 -13.98 -24.14
N GLN A 184 22.11 -13.45 -22.98
CA GLN A 184 20.80 -13.66 -22.40
C GLN A 184 19.95 -12.40 -22.52
N THR A 185 18.68 -12.58 -22.87
CA THR A 185 17.69 -11.50 -22.97
C THR A 185 16.66 -11.66 -21.87
N LEU A 186 16.58 -10.69 -20.95
CA LEU A 186 15.60 -10.69 -19.87
C LEU A 186 14.35 -9.89 -20.27
N LEU A 187 13.22 -10.59 -20.31
CA LEU A 187 11.87 -10.07 -20.46
C LEU A 187 11.19 -10.11 -19.10
N GLY A 188 11.44 -9.06 -18.30
CA GLY A 188 10.82 -8.88 -16.99
C GLY A 188 9.43 -8.21 -17.07
N MET A 189 8.87 -7.88 -15.91
CA MET A 189 7.52 -7.29 -15.84
C MET A 189 7.35 -6.00 -16.63
N GLU A 190 8.36 -5.13 -16.71
CA GLU A 190 8.31 -3.92 -17.56
C GLU A 190 7.96 -4.27 -19.02
N HIS A 191 8.64 -5.29 -19.58
CA HIS A 191 8.37 -5.76 -20.93
C HIS A 191 6.93 -6.27 -21.06
N TRP A 192 6.46 -7.08 -20.10
CA TRP A 192 5.10 -7.61 -20.14
C TRP A 192 4.02 -6.54 -20.06
N ILE A 193 4.25 -5.48 -19.30
CA ILE A 193 3.33 -4.34 -19.19
C ILE A 193 3.30 -3.55 -20.50
N GLN A 194 4.48 -3.37 -21.12
CA GLN A 194 4.60 -2.73 -22.44
C GLN A 194 3.83 -3.50 -23.52
N VAL A 195 4.04 -4.81 -23.59
CA VAL A 195 3.34 -5.70 -24.54
C VAL A 195 1.83 -5.73 -24.28
N ALA A 196 1.42 -5.90 -23.02
CA ALA A 196 0.01 -5.96 -22.62
C ALA A 196 -0.80 -4.74 -23.05
N ARG A 197 -0.13 -3.59 -23.10
CA ARG A 197 -0.76 -2.28 -23.35
C ARG A 197 -0.42 -1.71 -24.71
N ASN A 198 0.45 -2.37 -25.46
CA ASN A 198 1.00 -1.88 -26.71
C ASN A 198 1.58 -0.46 -26.55
N ILE A 199 2.45 -0.29 -25.55
CA ILE A 199 3.13 0.98 -25.23
C ILE A 199 4.64 0.81 -25.27
N ASP A 200 5.36 1.89 -25.56
CA ASP A 200 6.82 1.91 -25.53
C ASP A 200 7.39 2.19 -24.12
N SER A 201 8.73 2.18 -24.00
CA SER A 201 9.40 2.44 -22.72
C SER A 201 9.26 3.88 -22.21
N THR A 202 9.02 4.85 -23.09
CA THR A 202 8.77 6.25 -22.71
C THR A 202 7.36 6.38 -22.14
N GLU A 203 6.37 5.82 -22.82
CA GLU A 203 4.99 5.76 -22.37
C GLU A 203 4.85 4.98 -21.06
N TYR A 204 5.60 3.89 -20.90
CA TYR A 204 5.71 3.15 -19.63
C TYR A 204 6.18 4.05 -18.49
N LYS A 205 7.26 4.80 -18.67
CA LYS A 205 7.78 5.74 -17.65
C LYS A 205 6.77 6.83 -17.30
N ILE A 206 6.04 7.36 -18.29
CA ILE A 206 4.97 8.34 -18.06
C ILE A 206 3.83 7.71 -17.24
N LEU A 207 3.45 6.47 -17.58
CA LEU A 207 2.42 5.72 -16.86
C LEU A 207 2.82 5.46 -15.40
N MET A 208 4.09 5.12 -15.15
CA MET A 208 4.63 4.99 -13.80
C MET A 208 4.54 6.33 -13.06
N GLY A 209 5.09 7.40 -13.64
CA GLY A 209 5.07 8.73 -13.00
C GLY A 209 3.65 9.19 -12.62
N LYS A 210 2.65 8.95 -13.50
CA LYS A 210 1.24 9.23 -13.20
C LYS A 210 0.69 8.45 -12.01
N GLY A 211 1.09 7.18 -11.85
CA GLY A 211 0.62 6.37 -10.75
C GLY A 211 1.25 6.77 -9.42
N ASP A 212 2.52 7.21 -9.40
CA ASP A 212 3.17 7.74 -8.21
C ASP A 212 2.51 9.06 -7.78
N GLU A 213 2.26 9.97 -8.72
CA GLU A 213 1.52 11.21 -8.48
C GLU A 213 0.10 10.94 -7.94
N LEU A 214 -0.58 9.91 -8.48
CA LEU A 214 -1.90 9.52 -8.01
C LEU A 214 -1.86 8.96 -6.57
N ILE A 215 -0.84 8.15 -6.23
CA ILE A 215 -0.64 7.65 -4.87
C ILE A 215 -0.40 8.80 -3.90
N GLU A 216 0.48 9.74 -4.26
CA GLU A 216 0.79 10.92 -3.45
C GLU A 216 -0.47 11.76 -3.21
N ASN A 217 -1.24 12.03 -4.26
CA ASN A 217 -2.51 12.77 -4.16
C ASN A 217 -3.53 12.07 -3.24
N ILE A 218 -3.63 10.75 -3.31
CA ILE A 218 -4.53 9.98 -2.43
C ILE A 218 -4.05 10.08 -0.97
N GLN A 219 -2.74 9.94 -0.73
CA GLN A 219 -2.15 10.07 0.61
C GLN A 219 -2.38 11.46 1.21
N ASN A 220 -2.12 12.51 0.43
CA ASN A 220 -2.31 13.90 0.86
C ASN A 220 -3.76 14.16 1.24
N ARG A 221 -4.72 13.74 0.41
CA ARG A 221 -6.16 13.86 0.71
C ARG A 221 -6.58 13.09 1.95
N TYR A 222 -6.01 11.91 2.18
CA TYR A 222 -6.29 11.12 3.38
C TYR A 222 -5.77 11.83 4.64
N MET A 223 -4.53 12.32 4.60
CA MET A 223 -3.93 13.06 5.71
C MET A 223 -4.68 14.37 5.99
N GLU A 224 -5.06 15.11 4.96
CA GLU A 224 -5.87 16.32 5.11
C GLU A 224 -7.23 16.01 5.77
N ALA A 225 -7.92 14.97 5.32
CA ALA A 225 -9.19 14.55 5.93
C ALA A 225 -9.01 14.10 7.39
N LEU A 226 -7.89 13.45 7.71
CA LEU A 226 -7.55 13.04 9.07
C LEU A 226 -7.32 14.26 9.98
N THR A 227 -6.52 15.22 9.50
CA THR A 227 -6.23 16.47 10.20
C THR A 227 -7.50 17.27 10.43
N ASN A 228 -8.31 17.49 9.40
CA ASN A 228 -9.59 18.19 9.50
C ASN A 228 -10.54 17.53 10.52
N LYS A 229 -10.57 16.19 10.55
CA LYS A 229 -11.39 15.46 11.53
C LYS A 229 -10.88 15.61 12.96
N ASN A 230 -9.55 15.59 13.14
CA ASN A 230 -8.93 15.80 14.45
C ASN A 230 -9.15 17.24 14.93
N GLU A 231 -8.95 18.24 14.08
CA GLU A 231 -9.25 19.63 14.37
C GLU A 231 -10.72 19.85 14.70
N GLY A 232 -11.64 19.22 13.97
CA GLY A 232 -13.07 19.30 14.25
C GLY A 232 -13.44 18.73 15.62
N ARG A 233 -12.84 17.59 16.00
CA ARG A 233 -13.00 17.00 17.33
C ARG A 233 -12.42 17.89 18.42
N PHE A 234 -11.23 18.43 18.20
CA PHE A 234 -10.58 19.37 19.12
C PHE A 234 -11.46 20.61 19.33
N ARG A 235 -11.96 21.22 18.25
CA ARG A 235 -12.89 22.34 18.30
C ARG A 235 -14.12 22.00 19.13
N ALA A 236 -14.84 20.92 18.79
CA ALA A 236 -16.04 20.52 19.51
C ALA A 236 -15.78 20.31 21.01
N PHE A 237 -14.64 19.70 21.35
CA PHE A 237 -14.22 19.50 22.73
C PHE A 237 -13.95 20.82 23.47
N ILE A 238 -13.17 21.74 22.89
CA ILE A 238 -12.87 23.04 23.50
C ILE A 238 -14.14 23.89 23.70
N TYR A 239 -15.04 23.93 22.70
CA TYR A 239 -16.31 24.63 22.85
C TYR A 239 -17.17 24.04 23.96
N GLY A 240 -17.26 22.71 24.07
CA GLY A 240 -17.99 22.04 25.15
C GLY A 240 -17.43 22.36 26.54
N GLN A 241 -16.10 22.26 26.71
CA GLN A 241 -15.45 22.60 27.99
C GLN A 241 -15.69 24.07 28.39
N MET A 242 -15.59 25.00 27.44
CA MET A 242 -15.82 26.42 27.73
C MET A 242 -17.30 26.71 28.05
N GLU A 243 -18.23 25.99 27.43
CA GLU A 243 -19.66 26.08 27.76
C GLU A 243 -19.96 25.60 29.19
N GLU A 244 -19.34 24.49 29.61
CA GLU A 244 -19.44 24.00 30.99
C GLU A 244 -18.86 25.00 32.00
N LEU A 245 -17.68 25.57 31.72
CA LEU A 245 -17.09 26.62 32.56
C LEU A 245 -17.99 27.85 32.65
N SER A 246 -18.56 28.30 31.53
CA SER A 246 -19.51 29.41 31.53
C SER A 246 -20.69 29.17 32.44
N ALA A 247 -21.29 27.98 32.38
CA ALA A 247 -22.41 27.61 33.25
C ALA A 247 -22.02 27.66 34.73
N SER A 248 -20.78 27.26 35.07
CA SER A 248 -20.27 27.36 36.44
C SER A 248 -20.11 28.82 36.89
N TRP A 249 -19.55 29.69 36.04
CA TRP A 249 -19.38 31.11 36.32
C TRP A 249 -20.70 31.83 36.53
N GLU A 250 -21.74 31.51 35.75
CA GLU A 250 -23.08 32.11 35.92
C GLU A 250 -23.69 31.85 37.30
N THR A 251 -23.29 30.74 37.95
CA THR A 251 -23.75 30.36 39.30
C THR A 251 -22.76 30.70 40.41
N SER A 252 -21.60 31.28 40.07
CA SER A 252 -20.55 31.60 41.04
C SER A 252 -20.95 32.74 41.96
N SER A 253 -20.50 32.68 43.23
CA SER A 253 -20.66 33.76 44.20
C SER A 253 -19.94 35.05 43.78
N SER A 254 -18.96 34.97 42.88
CA SER A 254 -18.22 36.12 42.37
C SER A 254 -18.97 36.90 41.28
N THR A 255 -20.09 36.36 40.78
CA THR A 255 -20.79 36.88 39.60
C THR A 255 -21.94 37.82 39.97
N LEU A 256 -22.00 38.98 39.31
CA LEU A 256 -23.12 39.89 39.42
C LEU A 256 -24.18 39.57 38.35
N GLU A 257 -25.47 39.74 38.65
CA GLU A 257 -26.56 39.43 37.70
C GLU A 257 -26.41 40.12 36.33
N ARG A 258 -25.86 41.35 36.31
CA ARG A 258 -25.60 42.10 35.06
C ARG A 258 -24.51 41.49 34.18
N GLU A 259 -23.67 40.62 34.72
CA GLU A 259 -22.53 39.98 34.04
C GLU A 259 -22.91 38.63 33.44
N ILE A 260 -23.95 37.97 33.95
CA ILE A 260 -24.43 36.67 33.46
C ILE A 260 -24.65 36.66 31.93
N PRO A 261 -25.31 37.65 31.30
CA PRO A 261 -25.61 37.60 29.87
C PRO A 261 -24.39 37.60 28.94
N GLN A 262 -23.21 38.02 29.43
CA GLN A 262 -21.99 38.10 28.64
C GLN A 262 -21.06 36.89 28.81
N LEU A 263 -21.26 36.04 29.83
CA LEU A 263 -20.34 34.93 30.14
C LEU A 263 -20.30 33.87 29.04
N GLY A 264 -21.47 33.43 28.54
CA GLY A 264 -21.51 32.46 27.43
C GLY A 264 -20.89 32.99 26.13
N ALA A 265 -20.96 34.31 25.89
CA ALA A 265 -20.28 34.92 24.75
C ALA A 265 -18.76 34.98 24.96
N PHE A 266 -18.30 35.28 26.18
CA PHE A 266 -16.89 35.32 26.53
C PHE A 266 -16.25 33.92 26.45
N ALA A 267 -16.92 32.89 26.95
CA ALA A 267 -16.48 31.50 26.82
C ALA A 267 -16.29 31.07 25.36
N ARG A 268 -17.21 31.46 24.47
CA ARG A 268 -17.09 31.20 23.03
C ARG A 268 -15.94 31.97 22.38
N GLU A 269 -15.65 33.18 22.83
CA GLU A 269 -14.49 33.97 22.36
C GLU A 269 -13.18 33.29 22.73
N ILE A 270 -13.05 32.84 23.98
CA ILE A 270 -11.90 32.07 24.47
C ILE A 270 -11.74 30.76 23.66
N ALA A 271 -12.82 30.01 23.48
CA ALA A 271 -12.81 28.79 22.65
C ALA A 271 -12.35 29.08 21.20
N THR A 272 -12.86 30.16 20.61
CA THR A 272 -12.51 30.58 19.24
C THR A 272 -11.04 30.94 19.15
N TRP A 273 -10.52 31.70 20.11
CA TRP A 273 -9.11 32.07 20.16
C TRP A 273 -8.22 30.83 20.24
N ILE A 274 -8.52 29.87 21.11
CA ILE A 274 -7.78 28.61 21.25
C ILE A 274 -7.78 27.83 19.93
N CYS A 275 -8.94 27.72 19.29
CA CYS A 275 -9.12 26.93 18.08
C CYS A 275 -8.49 27.56 16.82
N GLN A 276 -8.14 28.84 16.86
CA GLN A 276 -7.49 29.56 15.75
C GLN A 276 -5.96 29.49 15.80
N GLN A 277 -5.39 28.88 16.83
CA GLN A 277 -3.93 28.73 16.95
C GLN A 277 -3.45 27.64 16.00
N ASN A 278 -2.50 27.97 15.11
CA ASN A 278 -2.10 27.11 13.98
C ASN A 278 -1.37 25.81 14.35
N SER A 279 -0.96 25.63 15.62
CA SER A 279 -0.22 24.42 16.04
C SER A 279 -0.04 24.33 17.56
N SER A 280 0.25 25.45 18.21
CA SER A 280 0.56 25.55 19.64
C SER A 280 0.53 27.02 20.07
N PHE A 281 0.18 27.28 21.32
CA PHE A 281 0.26 28.60 21.93
C PHE A 281 0.84 28.49 23.34
N TYR A 282 1.45 29.56 23.83
CA TYR A 282 1.88 29.62 25.23
C TYR A 282 0.68 29.91 26.11
N LEU A 283 0.60 29.24 27.26
CA LEU A 283 -0.50 29.47 28.21
C LEU A 283 -0.57 30.93 28.66
N SER A 284 0.57 31.62 28.74
CA SER A 284 0.63 33.06 29.01
C SER A 284 -0.13 33.88 27.97
N GLU A 285 -0.07 33.52 26.69
CA GLU A 285 -0.79 34.24 25.62
C GLU A 285 -2.30 34.10 25.76
N LEU A 286 -2.77 32.91 26.17
CA LEU A 286 -4.17 32.68 26.49
C LEU A 286 -4.60 33.48 27.71
N MET A 287 -3.79 33.50 28.77
CA MET A 287 -4.08 34.27 29.98
C MET A 287 -4.09 35.78 29.70
N ASP A 288 -3.17 36.27 28.87
CA ASP A 288 -3.14 37.66 28.43
C ASP A 288 -4.41 38.01 27.64
N TYR A 289 -4.86 37.12 26.75
CA TYR A 289 -6.12 37.28 26.03
C TYR A 289 -7.33 37.36 26.97
N VAL A 290 -7.42 36.45 27.94
CA VAL A 290 -8.51 36.43 28.93
C VAL A 290 -8.49 37.69 29.80
N ASN A 291 -7.33 38.06 30.34
CA ASN A 291 -7.17 39.17 31.27
C ASN A 291 -7.29 40.55 30.60
N SER A 292 -7.07 40.64 29.28
CA SER A 292 -7.20 41.88 28.51
C SER A 292 -8.60 42.11 27.91
N THR A 293 -9.59 41.33 28.35
CA THR A 293 -10.97 41.45 27.88
C THR A 293 -11.53 42.88 28.05
N SER A 294 -12.24 43.37 27.04
CA SER A 294 -12.94 44.67 27.08
C SER A 294 -14.31 44.58 27.77
N ARG A 295 -14.72 43.37 28.15
CA ARG A 295 -15.98 43.10 28.84
C ARG A 295 -15.94 43.71 30.24
N SER A 296 -17.05 44.31 30.66
CA SER A 296 -17.20 44.87 32.00
C SER A 296 -17.45 43.74 33.01
N LEU A 297 -16.38 43.05 33.41
CA LEU A 297 -16.38 42.03 34.45
C LEU A 297 -15.69 42.57 35.70
N ASN A 298 -16.22 42.23 36.87
CA ASN A 298 -15.57 42.54 38.12
C ASN A 298 -14.26 41.73 38.28
N SER A 299 -13.33 42.24 39.09
CA SER A 299 -11.98 41.67 39.22
C SER A 299 -11.96 40.26 39.81
N ASN A 300 -12.91 39.92 40.69
CA ASN A 300 -12.96 38.60 41.31
C ASN A 300 -13.41 37.55 40.30
N LEU A 301 -14.46 37.86 39.54
CA LEU A 301 -14.94 37.02 38.46
C LEU A 301 -13.90 36.85 37.35
N LEU A 302 -13.21 37.93 36.96
CA LEU A 302 -12.16 37.83 35.95
C LEU A 302 -10.99 36.94 36.40
N ALA A 303 -10.59 37.04 37.68
CA ALA A 303 -9.55 36.16 38.24
C ALA A 303 -9.99 34.69 38.29
N GLU A 304 -11.26 34.43 38.64
CA GLU A 304 -11.86 33.09 38.62
C GLU A 304 -11.89 32.50 37.21
N VAL A 305 -12.37 33.26 36.22
CA VAL A 305 -12.36 32.85 34.80
C VAL A 305 -10.94 32.54 34.34
N SER A 306 -9.98 33.40 34.64
CA SER A 306 -8.57 33.21 34.27
C SER A 306 -8.02 31.90 34.85
N GLN A 307 -8.24 31.67 36.15
CA GLN A 307 -7.80 30.47 36.85
C GLN A 307 -8.45 29.19 36.32
N ASP A 308 -9.76 29.22 36.06
CA ASP A 308 -10.51 28.06 35.58
C ASP A 308 -10.10 27.68 34.15
N VAL A 309 -9.91 28.67 33.27
CA VAL A 309 -9.40 28.45 31.92
C VAL A 309 -7.98 27.88 31.99
N GLU A 310 -7.10 28.44 32.82
CA GLU A 310 -5.74 27.94 33.00
C GLU A 310 -5.73 26.47 33.45
N THR A 311 -6.54 26.16 34.47
CA THR A 311 -6.62 24.82 35.06
C THR A 311 -7.19 23.81 34.08
N SER A 312 -8.25 24.17 33.35
CA SER A 312 -8.87 23.33 32.33
C SER A 312 -7.89 22.97 31.20
N ILE A 313 -7.15 23.96 30.69
CA ILE A 313 -6.15 23.74 29.63
C ILE A 313 -4.94 22.93 30.12
N ARG A 314 -4.49 23.14 31.36
CA ARG A 314 -3.41 22.30 31.95
C ARG A 314 -3.85 20.85 32.13
N ALA A 315 -5.06 20.62 32.59
CA ALA A 315 -5.61 19.26 32.73
C ALA A 315 -5.65 18.52 31.39
N LEU A 316 -5.93 19.23 30.30
CA LEU A 316 -5.90 18.68 28.95
C LEU A 316 -4.53 18.21 28.50
N THR A 317 -3.48 18.95 28.85
CA THR A 317 -2.10 18.58 28.53
C THR A 317 -1.55 17.41 29.35
N ALA A 318 -2.15 17.11 30.50
CA ALA A 318 -1.72 16.04 31.41
C ALA A 318 -2.34 14.66 31.09
N VAL A 319 -3.34 14.62 30.21
CA VAL A 319 -4.08 13.40 29.80
C VAL A 319 -3.63 12.90 28.41
N GLY A 320 -2.69 13.60 27.77
CA GLY A 320 -2.08 13.25 26.47
C GLY A 320 -0.90 12.29 26.57
#